data_AF-A0A2V7FTZ9-F1
#
_entry.id   AF-A0A2V7FTZ9-F1
#
_cell.length_a   1.000
_cell.length_b   1.000
_cell.length_c   1.000
_cell.angle_alpha   90.00
_cell.angle_beta   90.00
_cell.angle_gamma   90.00
#
_symmetry.space_group_name_H-M   'P 1'
#
loop_
_entity.id
_entity.type
_entity.pdbx_description
1 polymer ?
#
loop_
_entity_poly.entity_id
_entity_poly.type
_entity_poly.pdbx_seq_one_letter_code
_entity_poly.pdbx_strand_id
1 'polypeptide(L)'
;MKLWSCCVALAAAACGGDKATAPAPCDTYHGGIAAMSDTLPGSYTLTSLCQGVKPDLVPPAATGTVTLTSSNFTASLTVNAQQQNITGTYTTSGETIDVNLGLSQLTGTFSLANNTLKVSGVAGSQRLSLVATRGQ
;
A
#
# COMPACT_ATOMS: atom_id res chain seq x y z
N MET A 1 46.72 27.07 -11.48
CA MET A 1 46.46 26.10 -12.58
C MET A 1 45.55 25.02 -12.00
N LYS A 2 44.29 24.93 -12.45
CA LYS A 2 43.78 23.82 -13.29
C LYS A 2 43.67 22.52 -12.44
N LEU A 3 42.51 21.91 -12.18
CA LEU A 3 41.40 21.60 -13.07
C LEU A 3 40.06 21.54 -12.32
N TRP A 4 39.05 22.10 -12.97
CA TRP A 4 37.66 21.67 -12.95
C TRP A 4 37.57 20.26 -13.56
N SER A 5 36.91 19.30 -12.89
CA SER A 5 36.64 17.95 -13.43
C SER A 5 35.33 17.46 -12.80
N CYS A 6 34.18 17.52 -13.48
CA CYS A 6 33.67 16.62 -14.53
C CYS A 6 33.10 15.30 -14.00
N CYS A 7 31.81 15.11 -14.32
CA CYS A 7 31.13 13.85 -14.64
C CYS A 7 30.50 13.01 -13.51
N VAL A 8 29.17 13.15 -13.42
CA VAL A 8 28.16 12.09 -13.61
C VAL A 8 28.57 10.67 -13.21
N ALA A 9 27.88 10.12 -12.22
CA ALA A 9 27.66 8.68 -12.11
C ALA A 9 26.16 8.38 -12.07
N LEU A 10 25.53 8.33 -13.25
CA LEU A 10 24.45 7.38 -13.46
C LEU A 10 25.11 5.99 -13.53
N ALA A 11 24.87 5.19 -12.51
CA ALA A 11 24.91 3.74 -12.61
C ALA A 11 23.83 3.19 -11.70
N ALA A 12 22.60 3.14 -12.21
CA ALA A 12 21.64 2.13 -11.80
C ALA A 12 22.26 0.77 -12.18
N ALA A 13 23.09 0.24 -11.30
CA ALA A 13 23.59 -1.10 -11.41
C ALA A 13 22.45 -2.04 -11.03
N ALA A 14 21.84 -2.65 -12.03
CA ALA A 14 21.24 -3.96 -11.89
C ALA A 14 22.36 -4.91 -11.43
N CYS A 15 22.48 -5.11 -10.12
CA CYS A 15 23.35 -6.13 -9.55
C CYS A 15 22.55 -7.40 -9.38
N GLY A 16 22.68 -8.31 -10.36
CA GLY A 16 22.61 -9.73 -10.10
C GLY A 16 23.70 -10.09 -9.09
N GLY A 17 23.28 -10.74 -8.02
CA GLY A 17 24.14 -11.21 -6.95
C GLY A 17 23.25 -11.67 -5.81
N ASP A 18 23.37 -12.95 -5.45
CA ASP A 18 22.81 -13.58 -4.26
C ASP A 18 23.17 -12.77 -3.00
N LYS A 19 22.42 -11.71 -2.78
CA LYS A 19 22.32 -11.03 -1.50
C LYS A 19 20.96 -11.39 -0.99
N ALA A 20 20.92 -12.08 0.15
CA ALA A 20 19.78 -11.98 1.03
C ALA A 20 19.55 -10.49 1.27
N THR A 21 18.63 -9.90 0.50
CA THR A 21 18.19 -8.54 0.70
C THR A 21 17.72 -8.50 2.14
N ALA A 22 18.44 -7.77 3.00
CA ALA A 22 18.02 -7.62 4.39
C ALA A 22 16.53 -7.23 4.41
N PRO A 23 15.72 -7.75 5.36
CA PRO A 23 14.29 -7.49 5.37
C PRO A 23 14.01 -6.00 5.26
N ALA A 24 13.49 -5.57 4.12
CA ALA A 24 13.13 -4.18 3.90
C ALA A 24 11.74 -3.96 4.50
N PRO A 25 11.49 -2.83 5.18
CA PRO A 25 10.15 -2.53 5.68
C PRO A 25 9.16 -2.37 4.53
N CYS A 26 7.88 -2.56 4.82
CA CYS A 26 6.81 -2.27 3.86
C CYS A 26 6.88 -0.82 3.37
N ASP A 27 6.48 -0.62 2.12
CA ASP A 27 6.46 0.70 1.50
C ASP A 27 5.49 1.63 2.21
N THR A 28 5.73 2.92 2.08
CA THR A 28 4.77 3.94 2.47
C THR A 28 4.44 4.86 1.31
N TYR A 29 3.15 5.03 1.11
CA TYR A 29 2.56 5.71 -0.03
C TYR A 29 1.99 7.05 0.42
N HIS A 30 2.26 8.08 -0.37
CA HIS A 30 1.80 9.45 -0.16
C HIS A 30 1.19 9.97 -1.47
N GLY A 31 0.35 10.99 -1.39
CA GLY A 31 -0.22 11.66 -2.56
C GLY A 31 -1.73 11.81 -2.59
N GLY A 32 -2.47 11.21 -1.64
CA GLY A 32 -3.93 11.36 -1.56
C GLY A 32 -4.63 10.99 -2.87
N ILE A 33 -5.71 11.70 -3.22
CA ILE A 33 -6.39 11.51 -4.50
C ILE A 33 -5.70 12.39 -5.55
N ALA A 34 -5.00 11.76 -6.51
CA ALA A 34 -4.19 12.48 -7.49
C ALA A 34 -4.99 12.97 -8.72
N ALA A 35 -6.12 12.33 -9.06
CA ALA A 35 -6.97 12.69 -10.19
C ALA A 35 -8.32 13.23 -9.72
N MET A 36 -8.74 14.41 -10.21
CA MET A 36 -9.97 15.09 -9.77
C MET A 36 -11.27 14.27 -10.00
N SER A 37 -11.23 13.25 -10.86
CA SER A 37 -12.38 12.38 -11.15
C SER A 37 -12.40 11.10 -10.31
N ASP A 38 -11.31 10.78 -9.61
CA ASP A 38 -11.22 9.57 -8.80
C ASP A 38 -11.87 9.81 -7.43
N THR A 39 -12.89 9.02 -7.14
CA THR A 39 -13.51 8.98 -5.82
C THR A 39 -13.05 7.74 -5.07
N LEU A 40 -12.66 7.93 -3.80
CA LEU A 40 -12.24 6.84 -2.92
C LEU A 40 -13.31 5.73 -2.74
N PRO A 41 -14.62 6.04 -2.66
CA PRO A 41 -15.65 5.03 -2.49
C PRO A 41 -15.77 4.10 -3.71
N GLY A 42 -15.31 2.85 -3.61
CA GLY A 42 -15.36 1.86 -4.68
C GLY A 42 -14.98 0.46 -4.22
N SER A 43 -15.07 -0.50 -5.14
CA SER A 43 -14.56 -1.87 -4.93
C SER A 43 -13.22 -2.04 -5.62
N TYR A 44 -12.21 -2.46 -4.88
CA TYR A 44 -10.83 -2.64 -5.32
C TYR A 44 -10.40 -4.09 -5.10
N THR A 45 -9.81 -4.70 -6.12
CA THR A 45 -9.24 -6.05 -6.03
C THR A 45 -7.80 -5.95 -5.53
N LEU A 46 -7.45 -6.73 -4.52
CA LEU A 46 -6.10 -6.76 -3.96
C LEU A 46 -5.09 -7.26 -5.00
N THR A 47 -4.01 -6.51 -5.17
CA THR A 47 -2.89 -6.85 -6.06
C THR A 47 -1.65 -7.24 -5.26
N SER A 48 -1.36 -6.54 -4.15
CA SER A 48 -0.28 -6.91 -3.23
C SER A 48 -0.59 -6.49 -1.79
N LEU A 49 -0.01 -7.22 -0.84
CA LEU A 49 -0.11 -6.96 0.59
C LEU A 49 1.25 -7.21 1.26
N CYS A 50 1.81 -6.21 1.94
CA CYS A 50 3.01 -6.34 2.76
C CYS A 50 2.65 -6.25 4.25
N GLN A 51 3.21 -7.15 5.06
CA GLN A 51 2.93 -7.28 6.49
C GLN A 51 4.21 -7.15 7.32
N GLY A 52 4.65 -5.91 7.57
CA GLY A 52 5.87 -5.57 8.31
C GLY A 52 7.10 -5.45 7.41
N VAL A 53 7.42 -6.52 6.68
CA VAL A 53 8.61 -6.60 5.82
C VAL A 53 8.31 -7.21 4.46
N LYS A 54 9.13 -6.82 3.48
CA LYS A 54 9.16 -7.40 2.13
C LYS A 54 9.75 -8.82 2.14
N PRO A 55 9.42 -9.69 1.17
CA PRO A 55 8.62 -9.41 -0.03
C PRO A 55 7.11 -9.29 0.23
N ASP A 56 6.43 -8.52 -0.62
CA ASP A 56 4.97 -8.41 -0.60
C ASP A 56 4.32 -9.76 -0.94
N LEU A 57 3.22 -10.07 -0.28
CA LEU A 57 2.35 -11.17 -0.63
C LEU A 57 1.51 -10.77 -1.83
N VAL A 58 1.61 -11.56 -2.90
CA VAL A 58 0.85 -11.39 -4.15
C VAL A 58 -0.02 -12.62 -4.37
N PRO A 59 -1.05 -12.55 -5.25
CA PRO A 59 -1.83 -13.73 -5.61
C PRO A 59 -0.92 -14.88 -6.07
N PRO A 60 -1.17 -16.14 -5.63
CA PRO A 60 -2.30 -16.61 -4.84
C PRO A 60 -2.11 -16.54 -3.31
N ALA A 61 -0.93 -16.12 -2.83
CA ALA A 61 -0.62 -16.09 -1.39
C ALA A 61 -1.44 -15.04 -0.63
N ALA A 62 -1.76 -13.93 -1.27
CA ALA A 62 -2.74 -12.95 -0.80
C ALA A 62 -3.67 -12.53 -1.93
N THR A 63 -4.98 -12.65 -1.70
CA THR A 63 -6.04 -12.22 -2.64
C THR A 63 -7.16 -11.56 -1.85
N GLY A 64 -8.05 -10.84 -2.52
CA GLY A 64 -9.23 -10.31 -1.85
C GLY A 64 -9.81 -9.07 -2.51
N THR A 65 -10.78 -8.49 -1.82
CA THR A 65 -11.42 -7.25 -2.22
C THR A 65 -11.45 -6.27 -1.06
N VAL A 66 -11.30 -5.00 -1.38
CA VAL A 66 -11.43 -3.87 -0.47
C VAL A 66 -12.55 -2.98 -1.02
N THR A 67 -13.60 -2.82 -0.25
CA THR A 67 -14.76 -1.98 -0.57
C THR A 67 -14.78 -0.78 0.36
N LEU A 68 -14.77 0.40 -0.24
CA LEU A 68 -14.90 1.68 0.43
C LEU A 68 -16.26 2.28 0.05
N THR A 69 -17.02 2.74 1.04
CA THR A 69 -18.25 3.54 0.84
C THR A 69 -17.99 4.98 1.28
N SER A 70 -19.00 5.82 1.50
CA SER A 70 -18.78 7.19 1.96
C SER A 70 -18.00 7.30 3.28
N SER A 71 -18.18 6.33 4.19
CA SER A 71 -17.51 6.32 5.50
C SER A 71 -17.17 4.92 6.02
N ASN A 72 -17.62 3.86 5.35
CA ASN A 72 -17.38 2.48 5.77
C ASN A 72 -16.31 1.82 4.93
N PHE A 73 -15.52 0.98 5.59
CA PHE A 73 -14.48 0.15 5.02
C PHE A 73 -14.84 -1.33 5.25
N THR A 74 -14.74 -2.13 4.20
CA THR A 74 -14.86 -3.58 4.27
C THR A 74 -13.76 -4.21 3.44
N ALA A 75 -12.93 -5.07 4.02
CA ALA A 75 -11.96 -5.88 3.31
C ALA A 75 -12.23 -7.36 3.53
N SER A 76 -12.34 -8.11 2.44
CA SER A 76 -12.44 -9.56 2.42
C SER A 76 -11.15 -10.10 1.81
N LEU A 77 -10.19 -10.46 2.65
CA LEU A 77 -8.85 -10.88 2.25
C LEU A 77 -8.66 -12.36 2.54
N THR A 78 -8.04 -13.08 1.62
CA THR A 78 -7.54 -14.44 1.85
C THR A 78 -6.03 -14.40 1.82
N VAL A 79 -5.40 -14.65 2.96
CA VAL A 79 -3.94 -14.64 3.14
C VAL A 79 -3.52 -16.03 3.62
N ASN A 80 -2.61 -16.69 2.90
CA ASN A 80 -2.13 -18.05 3.20
C ASN A 80 -3.29 -19.05 3.43
N ALA A 81 -4.30 -19.03 2.55
CA ALA A 81 -5.52 -19.83 2.62
C ALA A 81 -6.44 -19.56 3.83
N GLN A 82 -6.16 -18.53 4.64
CA GLN A 82 -7.07 -18.08 5.69
C GLN A 82 -7.84 -16.84 5.25
N GLN A 83 -9.17 -16.95 5.25
CA GLN A 83 -10.04 -15.82 4.97
C GLN A 83 -10.15 -14.92 6.20
N GLN A 84 -10.04 -13.63 5.99
CA GLN A 84 -10.20 -12.57 6.97
C GLN A 84 -11.18 -11.54 6.42
N ASN A 85 -12.25 -11.29 7.18
CA ASN A 85 -13.19 -10.24 6.89
C ASN A 85 -13.01 -9.14 7.93
N ILE A 86 -12.62 -7.96 7.45
CA ILE A 86 -12.30 -6.80 8.26
C ILE A 86 -13.32 -5.73 7.89
N THR A 87 -14.06 -5.24 8.87
CA THR A 87 -15.02 -4.15 8.68
C THR A 87 -14.74 -3.03 9.66
N GLY A 88 -15.05 -1.81 9.24
CA GLY A 88 -14.79 -0.63 10.04
C GLY A 88 -15.32 0.63 9.39
N THR A 89 -14.99 1.75 10.00
CA THR A 89 -15.18 3.07 9.40
C THR A 89 -13.83 3.63 9.01
N TYR A 90 -13.82 4.56 8.06
CA TYR A 90 -12.61 5.28 7.71
C TYR A 90 -12.88 6.76 7.53
N THR A 91 -11.85 7.56 7.78
CA THR A 91 -11.83 9.00 7.50
C THR A 91 -10.55 9.34 6.75
N THR A 92 -10.60 10.36 5.90
CA THR A 92 -9.44 10.88 5.18
C THR A 92 -9.29 12.38 5.40
N SER A 93 -8.05 12.85 5.45
CA SER A 93 -7.72 14.28 5.50
C SER A 93 -6.47 14.55 4.67
N GLY A 94 -6.66 15.11 3.47
CA GLY A 94 -5.59 15.21 2.48
C GLY A 94 -5.12 13.82 2.04
N GLU A 95 -3.87 13.46 2.38
CA GLU A 95 -3.28 12.15 2.08
C GLU A 95 -3.35 11.16 3.25
N THR A 96 -3.84 11.57 4.42
CA THR A 96 -3.96 10.68 5.58
C THR A 96 -5.23 9.85 5.48
N ILE A 97 -5.15 8.63 5.99
CA ILE A 97 -6.29 7.73 6.17
C ILE A 97 -6.23 7.11 7.56
N ASP A 98 -7.35 7.18 8.25
CA ASP A 98 -7.58 6.53 9.52
C ASP A 98 -8.70 5.51 9.34
N VAL A 99 -8.43 4.25 9.64
CA VAL A 99 -9.40 3.15 9.58
C VAL A 99 -9.62 2.65 11.00
N ASN A 100 -10.86 2.74 11.48
CA ASN A 100 -11.26 2.26 12.79
C ASN A 100 -11.94 0.89 12.63
N LEU A 101 -11.33 -0.14 13.22
CA LEU A 101 -11.76 -1.54 13.18
C LEU A 101 -12.40 -1.98 14.52
N GLY A 102 -12.88 -1.02 15.32
CA GLY A 102 -13.49 -1.23 16.63
C GLY A 102 -12.48 -1.50 17.74
N LEU A 103 -11.73 -2.60 17.64
CA LEU A 103 -10.71 -3.01 18.63
C LEU A 103 -9.29 -2.60 18.23
N SER A 104 -9.11 -2.11 17.01
CA SER A 104 -7.83 -1.63 16.50
C SER A 104 -8.05 -0.45 15.57
N GLN A 105 -6.99 0.35 15.40
CA GLN A 105 -6.96 1.47 14.46
C GLN A 105 -5.76 1.29 13.55
N LEU A 106 -5.97 1.54 12.27
CA LEU A 106 -4.91 1.71 11.28
C LEU A 106 -4.85 3.18 10.93
N THR A 107 -3.74 3.82 11.30
CA THR A 107 -3.46 5.20 10.89
C THR A 107 -2.35 5.17 9.86
N GLY A 108 -2.55 5.88 8.76
CA GLY A 108 -1.65 5.82 7.64
C GLY A 108 -1.87 6.91 6.61
N THR A 109 -1.35 6.64 5.43
CA THR A 109 -1.42 7.49 4.26
C THR A 109 -1.80 6.66 3.05
N PHE A 110 -2.40 7.30 2.06
CA PHE A 110 -2.83 6.65 0.84
C PHE A 110 -2.49 7.46 -0.39
N SER A 111 -2.53 6.78 -1.54
CA SER A 111 -2.48 7.36 -2.86
C SER A 111 -3.50 6.66 -3.75
N LEU A 112 -4.33 7.42 -4.45
CA LEU A 112 -5.26 6.92 -5.46
C LEU A 112 -4.94 7.61 -6.79
N ALA A 113 -4.52 6.82 -7.76
CA ALA A 113 -4.24 7.28 -9.12
C ALA A 113 -4.52 6.17 -10.14
N ASN A 114 -5.17 6.51 -11.24
CA ASN A 114 -5.44 5.58 -12.35
C ASN A 114 -6.13 4.29 -11.87
N ASN A 115 -7.19 4.41 -11.08
CA ASN A 115 -7.90 3.27 -10.46
C ASN A 115 -7.04 2.40 -9.51
N THR A 116 -5.80 2.78 -9.21
CA THR A 116 -4.93 2.04 -8.30
C THR A 116 -4.90 2.74 -6.95
N LEU A 117 -5.43 2.07 -5.94
CA LEU A 117 -5.39 2.48 -4.55
C LEU A 117 -4.16 1.84 -3.88
N LYS A 118 -3.30 2.67 -3.33
CA LYS A 118 -2.17 2.27 -2.50
C LYS A 118 -2.39 2.83 -1.10
N VAL A 119 -2.39 1.97 -0.10
CA VAL A 119 -2.56 2.38 1.30
C VAL A 119 -1.39 1.84 2.09
N SER A 120 -0.87 2.66 3.00
CA SER A 120 0.15 2.23 3.95
C SER A 120 -0.14 2.82 5.31
N GLY A 121 0.00 2.03 6.36
CA GLY A 121 -0.26 2.50 7.72
C GLY A 121 0.37 1.61 8.75
N VAL A 122 0.08 1.93 10.01
CA VAL A 122 0.51 1.14 11.16
C VAL A 122 -0.75 0.67 11.88
N ALA A 123 -0.84 -0.64 12.10
CA ALA A 123 -1.85 -1.27 12.94
C ALA A 123 -1.13 -1.88 14.16
N GLY A 124 -1.31 -1.27 15.34
CA GLY A 124 -0.54 -1.64 16.53
C GLY A 124 0.97 -1.37 16.34
N SER A 125 1.79 -2.41 16.39
CA SER A 125 3.24 -2.33 16.13
C SER A 125 3.64 -2.76 14.72
N GLN A 126 2.69 -3.15 13.87
CA GLN A 126 2.97 -3.70 12.55
C GLN A 126 2.67 -2.67 11.46
N ARG A 127 3.66 -2.45 10.59
CA ARG A 127 3.47 -1.68 9.36
C ARG A 127 2.76 -2.53 8.32
N LEU A 128 1.75 -1.98 7.69
CA LEU A 128 1.00 -2.63 6.62
C LEU A 128 1.06 -1.75 5.39
N SER A 129 1.22 -2.36 4.22
CA SER A 129 0.98 -1.69 2.95
C SER A 129 0.19 -2.59 2.02
N LEU A 130 -0.76 -2.03 1.30
CA LEU A 130 -1.58 -2.75 0.35
C LEU A 130 -1.67 -1.96 -0.95
N VAL A 131 -1.74 -2.69 -2.04
CA VAL A 131 -2.04 -2.16 -3.37
C VAL A 131 -3.26 -2.91 -3.88
N ALA A 132 -4.28 -2.16 -4.29
CA ALA A 132 -5.50 -2.70 -4.85
C ALA A 132 -5.94 -1.88 -6.05
N THR A 133 -6.56 -2.53 -7.03
CA THR A 133 -7.00 -1.90 -8.28
C THR A 133 -8.50 -1.97 -8.42
N ARG A 134 -9.15 -0.86 -8.76
CA ARG A 134 -10.58 -0.84 -9.06
C ARG A 134 -10.83 -1.64 -10.34
N GLY A 135 -11.79 -2.57 -10.28
CA GLY A 135 -12.34 -3.16 -11.50
C GLY A 135 -13.00 -2.07 -12.33
N GLN A 136 -12.77 -2.09 -13.65
CA GLN A 136 -13.45 -1.21 -14.60
C GLN A 136 -14.91 -1.63 -14.76
#